data_AF-A0A085SI71-F1
#
_entry.id   AF-A0A085SI71-F1
#
_cell.length_a   1.000
_cell.length_b   1.000
_cell.length_c   1.000
_cell.angle_alpha   90.00
_cell.angle_beta   90.00
_cell.angle_gamma   90.00
#
_symmetry.space_group_name_H-M   'P 1'
#
loop_
_entity.id
_entity.type
_entity.pdbx_description
1 polymer ?
#
loop_
_entity_poly.entity_id
_entity_poly.type
_entity_poly.pdbx_seq_one_letter_code
_entity_poly.pdbx_strand_id
1 'polypeptide(L)'
;MSLGFWGWLKSNLSHLFSLLGIILTIYFSIWYVPQYSEELKFKRIESVHNELVSTIQELVYNNHEVNEHNIETLISGKEVKNNIVYPFTKQELLIQVQDAFLSNRFIPLDARKSLVDKVDEIRNSIKQSVEPVEPAKSKASSLLSIAAGIFGSLAAALGFSSLTFVAKRQRKEEIELEINDAKEKYQQVIKRTIAFESKVHKVLMAYFGRKNIEQETERDIGIDFIVKNNGVAKLGVAIKDYRNQRVNSNQIHMLHSVSASLNLPILLVTNSPLTEDAKQLVERLNARDPNRARVMVSDFDGLGGQLENFV
;
A
#
# COMPACT_ATOMS: atom_id res chain seq x y z
N MET A 1 -33.44 -16.34 -56.68
CA MET A 1 -32.74 -17.11 -55.64
C MET A 1 -32.46 -16.19 -54.46
N SER A 2 -33.01 -16.49 -53.27
CA SER A 2 -32.57 -16.05 -51.91
C SER A 2 -33.72 -15.86 -50.87
N LEU A 3 -34.90 -16.43 -51.09
CA LEU A 3 -36.02 -16.35 -50.10
C LEU A 3 -36.09 -17.53 -49.11
N GLY A 4 -35.30 -18.60 -49.32
CA GLY A 4 -35.38 -19.82 -48.50
C GLY A 4 -34.82 -19.66 -47.08
N PHE A 5 -33.67 -18.97 -46.94
CA PHE A 5 -32.99 -18.84 -45.65
C PHE A 5 -33.76 -17.92 -44.68
N TRP A 6 -34.26 -16.78 -45.16
CA TRP A 6 -35.03 -15.83 -44.34
C TRP A 6 -36.40 -16.36 -43.93
N GLY A 7 -37.06 -17.13 -44.80
CA GLY A 7 -38.32 -17.80 -44.47
C GLY A 7 -38.11 -18.89 -43.40
N TRP A 8 -37.07 -19.72 -43.58
CA TRP A 8 -36.69 -20.75 -42.61
C TRP A 8 -36.25 -20.16 -41.27
N LEU A 9 -35.50 -19.05 -41.27
CA LEU A 9 -35.07 -18.38 -40.04
C LEU A 9 -36.27 -17.84 -39.26
N LYS A 10 -37.23 -17.19 -39.94
CA LYS A 10 -38.47 -16.69 -39.30
C LYS A 10 -39.32 -17.82 -38.72
N SER A 11 -39.42 -18.96 -39.39
CA SER A 11 -40.19 -20.10 -38.89
C SER A 11 -39.53 -20.84 -37.73
N ASN A 12 -38.19 -20.75 -37.62
CA ASN A 12 -37.41 -21.44 -36.58
C ASN A 12 -36.87 -20.52 -35.49
N LEU A 13 -37.25 -19.24 -35.51
CA LEU A 13 -36.76 -18.23 -34.57
C LEU A 13 -37.02 -18.63 -33.11
N SER A 14 -38.22 -19.16 -32.82
CA SER A 14 -38.58 -19.63 -31.46
C SER A 14 -37.70 -20.79 -30.99
N HIS A 15 -37.39 -21.73 -31.87
CA HIS A 15 -36.49 -22.86 -31.58
C HIS A 15 -35.05 -22.40 -31.40
N LEU A 16 -34.59 -21.43 -32.20
CA LEU A 16 -33.26 -20.82 -32.06
C LEU A 16 -33.14 -20.03 -30.75
N PHE A 17 -34.15 -19.24 -30.37
CA PHE A 17 -34.18 -18.54 -29.09
C PHE A 17 -34.29 -19.50 -27.90
N SER A 18 -35.03 -20.59 -28.04
CA SER A 18 -35.09 -21.65 -27.03
C SER A 18 -33.72 -22.34 -26.86
N LEU A 19 -33.03 -22.66 -27.96
CA LEU A 19 -31.70 -23.25 -27.92
C LEU A 19 -30.68 -22.28 -27.31
N LEU A 20 -30.75 -21.01 -27.70
CA LEU A 20 -29.92 -19.95 -27.14
C LEU A 20 -30.15 -19.81 -25.62
N GLY A 21 -31.42 -19.83 -25.18
CA GLY A 21 -31.78 -19.79 -23.77
C GLY A 21 -31.24 -20.98 -22.97
N ILE A 22 -31.28 -22.19 -23.54
CA ILE A 22 -30.67 -23.38 -22.92
C ILE A 22 -29.16 -23.21 -22.80
N ILE A 23 -28.47 -22.78 -23.87
CA ILE A 23 -27.02 -22.55 -23.86
C ILE A 23 -26.63 -21.47 -22.83
N LEU A 24 -27.36 -20.36 -22.78
CA LEU A 24 -27.15 -19.29 -21.80
C LEU A 24 -27.38 -19.78 -20.37
N THR A 25 -28.41 -20.59 -20.13
CA THR A 25 -28.69 -21.13 -18.79
C THR A 25 -27.58 -22.07 -18.33
N ILE A 26 -27.07 -22.92 -19.22
CA ILE A 26 -25.90 -23.80 -18.95
C ILE A 26 -24.64 -22.95 -18.70
N TYR A 27 -24.43 -21.91 -19.50
CA TYR A 27 -23.29 -21.00 -19.31
C TYR A 27 -23.35 -20.28 -17.97
N PHE A 28 -24.50 -19.70 -17.62
CA PHE A 28 -24.66 -18.99 -16.35
C PHE A 28 -24.56 -19.92 -15.14
N SER A 29 -25.10 -21.15 -15.22
CA SER A 29 -25.07 -22.08 -14.09
C SER A 29 -23.69 -22.68 -13.83
N ILE A 30 -22.93 -22.99 -14.89
CA ILE A 30 -21.62 -23.65 -14.76
C ILE A 30 -20.50 -22.62 -14.54
N TRP A 31 -20.56 -21.46 -15.21
CA TRP A 31 -19.43 -20.52 -15.23
C TRP A 31 -19.71 -19.28 -14.40
N TYR A 32 -20.80 -18.57 -14.67
CA TYR A 32 -21.04 -17.26 -14.08
C TYR A 32 -21.39 -17.30 -12.59
N VAL A 33 -22.34 -18.17 -12.18
CA VAL A 33 -22.79 -18.25 -10.77
C VAL A 33 -21.66 -18.71 -9.85
N PRO A 34 -20.87 -19.75 -10.17
CA PRO A 34 -19.72 -20.13 -9.37
C PRO A 34 -18.66 -19.03 -9.29
N GLN A 35 -18.29 -18.42 -10.43
CA GLN A 35 -17.29 -17.34 -10.46
C GLN A 35 -17.73 -16.13 -9.63
N TYR A 36 -18.99 -15.70 -9.76
CA TYR A 36 -19.54 -14.61 -8.96
C TYR A 36 -19.54 -14.93 -7.46
N SER A 37 -19.89 -16.17 -7.09
CA SER A 37 -19.85 -16.64 -5.70
C SER A 37 -18.42 -16.64 -5.15
N GLU A 38 -17.44 -17.04 -5.96
CA GLU A 38 -16.02 -16.98 -5.59
C GLU A 38 -15.54 -15.55 -5.41
N GLU A 39 -15.85 -14.63 -6.32
CA GLU A 39 -15.50 -13.21 -6.19
C GLU A 39 -16.07 -12.59 -4.91
N LEU A 40 -17.32 -12.91 -4.57
CA LEU A 40 -17.94 -12.46 -3.33
C LEU A 40 -17.25 -13.04 -2.08
N LYS A 41 -16.85 -14.32 -2.13
CA LYS A 41 -16.07 -14.95 -1.06
C LYS A 41 -14.71 -14.29 -0.92
N PHE A 42 -14.01 -14.02 -2.03
CA PHE A 42 -12.71 -13.34 -2.03
C PHE A 42 -12.81 -11.94 -1.43
N LYS A 43 -13.78 -11.13 -1.86
CA LYS A 43 -14.00 -9.79 -1.28
C LYS A 43 -14.30 -9.83 0.22
N ARG A 44 -15.06 -10.84 0.66
CA ARG A 44 -15.35 -11.04 2.09
C ARG A 44 -14.09 -11.41 2.88
N ILE A 45 -13.28 -12.32 2.35
CA ILE A 45 -11.99 -12.71 2.94
C ILE A 45 -11.04 -11.51 3.00
N GLU A 46 -10.96 -10.72 1.93
CA GLU A 46 -10.15 -9.51 1.86
C GLU A 46 -10.59 -8.47 2.91
N SER A 47 -11.90 -8.22 3.02
CA SER A 47 -12.45 -7.34 4.04
C SER A 47 -12.08 -7.81 5.45
N VAL A 48 -12.27 -9.11 5.73
CA VAL A 48 -11.91 -9.69 7.03
C VAL A 48 -10.40 -9.58 7.30
N HIS A 49 -9.58 -9.81 6.28
CA HIS A 49 -8.14 -9.69 6.37
C HIS A 49 -7.72 -8.26 6.74
N ASN A 50 -8.25 -7.26 6.03
CA ASN A 50 -7.96 -5.85 6.28
C ASN A 50 -8.43 -5.41 7.68
N GLU A 51 -9.60 -5.88 8.12
CA GLU A 51 -10.08 -5.63 9.48
C GLU A 51 -9.16 -6.24 10.54
N LEU A 52 -8.68 -7.48 10.34
CA LEU A 52 -7.75 -8.14 11.26
C LEU A 52 -6.42 -7.40 11.34
N VAL A 53 -5.85 -7.00 10.19
CA VAL A 53 -4.62 -6.19 10.14
C VAL A 53 -4.81 -4.89 10.90
N SER A 54 -5.87 -4.13 10.60
CA SER A 54 -6.16 -2.86 11.27
C SER A 54 -6.37 -3.03 12.78
N THR A 55 -7.08 -4.08 13.21
CA THR A 55 -7.36 -4.33 14.63
C THR A 55 -6.08 -4.65 15.39
N ILE A 56 -5.22 -5.51 14.83
CA ILE A 56 -3.95 -5.87 15.47
C ILE A 56 -3.01 -4.65 15.49
N GLN A 57 -2.98 -3.87 14.41
CA GLN A 57 -2.22 -2.60 14.40
C GLN A 57 -2.68 -1.66 15.50
N GLU A 58 -3.99 -1.50 15.69
CA GLU A 58 -4.54 -0.65 16.75
C GLU A 58 -4.12 -1.15 18.14
N LEU A 59 -4.22 -2.46 18.39
CA LEU A 59 -3.82 -3.06 19.67
C LEU A 59 -2.33 -2.84 19.96
N VAL A 60 -1.46 -3.12 18.99
CA VAL A 60 0.00 -2.96 19.13
C VAL A 60 0.39 -1.49 19.27
N TYR A 61 -0.25 -0.60 18.50
CA TYR A 61 -0.01 0.84 18.58
C TYR A 61 -0.35 1.40 19.97
N ASN A 62 -1.45 0.93 20.55
CA ASN A 62 -1.92 1.34 21.86
C ASN A 62 -1.31 0.51 23.02
N ASN A 63 -0.20 -0.20 22.80
CA ASN A 63 0.51 -0.99 23.82
C ASN A 63 -0.36 -2.02 24.56
N HIS A 64 -1.39 -2.57 23.92
CA HIS A 64 -2.13 -3.67 24.50
C HIS A 64 -1.30 -4.95 24.42
N GLU A 65 -1.38 -5.80 25.44
CA GLU A 65 -0.78 -7.12 25.38
C GLU A 65 -1.51 -7.98 24.33
N VAL A 66 -0.76 -8.43 23.33
CA VAL A 66 -1.27 -9.31 22.27
C VAL A 66 -0.45 -10.59 22.31
N ASN A 67 -1.12 -11.71 22.55
CA ASN A 67 -0.51 -13.04 22.50
C ASN A 67 -1.19 -13.93 21.43
N GLU A 68 -0.68 -15.15 21.27
CA GLU A 68 -1.21 -16.10 20.30
C GLU A 68 -2.71 -16.37 20.48
N HIS A 69 -3.17 -16.49 21.73
CA HIS A 69 -4.57 -16.76 22.03
C HIS A 69 -5.47 -15.58 21.66
N ASN A 70 -5.01 -14.33 21.85
CA ASN A 70 -5.75 -13.15 21.40
C ASN A 70 -5.91 -13.15 19.88
N ILE A 71 -4.84 -13.45 19.14
CA ILE A 71 -4.88 -13.51 17.66
C ILE A 71 -5.80 -14.62 17.17
N GLU A 72 -5.71 -15.80 17.77
CA GLU A 72 -6.61 -16.92 17.45
C GLU A 72 -8.07 -16.54 17.68
N THR A 73 -8.37 -15.91 18.82
CA THR A 73 -9.72 -15.46 19.17
C THR A 73 -10.24 -14.41 18.20
N LEU A 74 -9.39 -13.47 17.77
CA LEU A 74 -9.76 -12.48 16.75
C LEU A 74 -10.08 -13.15 15.41
N ILE A 75 -9.26 -14.12 14.97
CA ILE A 75 -9.49 -14.87 13.73
C ILE A 75 -10.80 -15.65 13.84
N SER A 76 -10.96 -16.50 14.86
CA SER A 76 -12.16 -17.31 15.05
C SER A 76 -13.43 -16.45 15.16
N GLY A 77 -13.35 -15.30 15.86
CA GLY A 77 -14.47 -14.36 15.95
C GLY A 77 -14.90 -13.82 14.59
N LYS A 78 -13.95 -13.53 13.69
CA LYS A 78 -14.24 -13.07 12.32
C LYS A 78 -14.74 -14.20 11.43
N GLU A 79 -14.20 -15.41 11.56
CA GLU A 79 -14.65 -16.61 10.83
C GLU A 79 -16.11 -16.92 11.14
N VAL A 80 -16.47 -16.96 12.43
CA VAL A 80 -17.85 -17.18 12.89
C VAL A 80 -18.79 -16.07 12.39
N LYS A 81 -18.40 -14.80 12.56
CA LYS A 81 -19.23 -13.65 12.15
C LYS A 81 -19.53 -13.65 10.65
N ASN A 82 -18.55 -14.01 9.83
CA ASN A 82 -18.63 -13.87 8.37
C ASN A 82 -18.95 -15.18 7.65
N ASN A 83 -19.05 -16.29 8.39
CA ASN A 83 -19.22 -17.65 7.90
C ASN A 83 -18.19 -17.99 6.79
N ILE A 84 -16.91 -17.74 7.11
CA ILE A 84 -15.78 -18.04 6.24
C ILE A 84 -14.72 -18.81 7.01
N VAL A 85 -13.81 -19.47 6.28
CA VAL A 85 -12.55 -19.96 6.82
C VAL A 85 -11.47 -18.97 6.39
N TYR A 86 -10.73 -18.44 7.36
CA TYR A 86 -9.65 -17.50 7.12
C TYR A 86 -8.45 -18.26 6.54
N PRO A 87 -7.99 -17.92 5.32
CA PRO A 87 -7.06 -18.78 4.60
C PRO A 87 -5.58 -18.53 4.96
N PHE A 88 -5.28 -17.53 5.79
CA PHE A 88 -3.92 -17.14 6.14
C PHE A 88 -3.54 -17.63 7.53
N THR A 89 -2.28 -18.00 7.70
CA THR A 89 -1.73 -18.35 9.01
C THR A 89 -1.56 -17.11 9.89
N LYS A 90 -1.49 -17.31 11.21
CA LYS A 90 -1.14 -16.26 12.18
C LYS A 90 0.17 -15.56 11.84
N GLN A 91 1.17 -16.31 11.36
CA GLN A 91 2.45 -15.75 10.92
C GLN A 91 2.30 -14.82 9.72
N GLU A 92 1.55 -15.24 8.70
CA GLU A 92 1.29 -14.43 7.50
C GLU A 92 0.48 -13.16 7.82
N LEU A 93 -0.51 -13.27 8.71
CA LEU A 93 -1.26 -12.11 9.20
C LEU A 93 -0.34 -11.11 9.91
N LEU A 94 0.53 -11.58 10.81
CA LEU A 94 1.45 -10.70 11.54
C LEU A 94 2.52 -10.07 10.64
N ILE A 95 2.99 -10.76 9.60
CA ILE A 95 3.87 -10.16 8.59
C ILE A 95 3.16 -8.99 7.89
N GLN A 96 1.88 -9.14 7.54
CA GLN A 96 1.11 -8.06 6.91
C GLN A 96 0.83 -6.90 7.86
N VAL A 97 0.68 -7.16 9.16
CA VAL A 97 0.62 -6.11 10.20
C VAL A 97 1.93 -5.31 10.25
N GLN A 98 3.09 -5.98 10.17
CA GLN A 98 4.39 -5.31 10.12
C GLN A 98 4.53 -4.42 8.89
N ASP A 99 4.15 -4.94 7.71
CA ASP A 99 4.15 -4.17 6.47
C ASP A 99 3.21 -2.96 6.56
N ALA A 100 2.03 -3.13 7.16
CA ALA A 100 1.09 -2.05 7.38
C ALA A 100 1.64 -0.96 8.33
N PHE A 101 2.46 -1.31 9.33
CA PHE A 101 3.16 -0.31 10.16
C PHE A 101 4.28 0.39 9.38
N LEU A 102 5.08 -0.36 8.62
CA LEU A 102 6.19 0.18 7.84
C LEU A 102 5.70 1.13 6.72
N SER A 103 4.60 0.77 6.07
CA SER A 103 3.99 1.55 4.98
C SER A 103 3.24 2.79 5.48
N ASN A 104 2.88 2.85 6.76
CA ASN A 104 2.21 4.00 7.34
C ASN A 104 3.15 5.22 7.42
N ARG A 105 2.91 6.25 6.59
CA ARG A 105 3.76 7.46 6.54
C ARG A 105 3.44 8.47 7.64
N PHE A 106 2.36 8.28 8.39
CA PHE A 106 1.98 9.15 9.51
C PHE A 106 2.72 8.81 10.81
N ILE A 107 3.36 7.63 10.88
CA ILE A 107 4.17 7.22 12.02
C ILE A 107 5.65 7.48 11.69
N PRO A 108 6.41 8.20 12.55
CA PRO A 108 7.85 8.40 12.37
C PRO A 108 8.61 7.07 12.20
N LEU A 109 9.70 7.08 11.45
CA LEU A 109 10.44 5.84 11.12
C LEU A 109 10.89 5.06 12.36
N ASP A 110 11.40 5.74 13.38
CA ASP A 110 11.85 5.10 14.62
C ASP A 110 10.70 4.47 15.41
N ALA A 111 9.54 5.15 15.43
CA ALA A 111 8.33 4.61 16.03
C ALA A 111 7.78 3.40 15.25
N ARG A 112 7.84 3.43 13.91
CA ARG A 112 7.47 2.26 13.08
C ARG A 112 8.34 1.06 13.37
N LYS A 113 9.66 1.28 13.49
CA LYS A 113 10.59 0.21 13.84
C LYS A 113 10.26 -0.41 15.20
N SER A 114 10.03 0.42 16.22
CA SER A 114 9.62 -0.06 17.54
C SER A 114 8.30 -0.86 17.51
N LEU A 115 7.33 -0.45 16.70
CA LEU A 115 6.07 -1.19 16.53
C LEU A 115 6.27 -2.53 15.81
N VAL A 116 7.13 -2.56 14.79
CA VAL A 116 7.52 -3.80 14.10
C VAL A 116 8.23 -4.76 15.07
N ASP A 117 9.14 -4.24 15.89
CA ASP A 117 9.88 -5.02 16.89
C ASP A 117 8.90 -5.67 17.89
N LYS A 118 7.87 -4.94 18.35
CA LYS A 118 6.78 -5.51 19.17
C LYS A 118 6.02 -6.62 18.45
N VAL A 119 5.72 -6.45 17.17
CA VAL A 119 5.07 -7.51 16.39
C VAL A 119 6.00 -8.72 16.24
N ASP A 120 7.31 -8.50 16.10
CA ASP A 120 8.30 -9.60 16.05
C ASP A 120 8.37 -10.37 17.36
N GLU A 121 8.26 -9.71 18.52
CA GLU A 121 8.16 -10.38 19.82
C GLU A 121 6.96 -11.34 19.87
N ILE A 122 5.79 -10.88 19.40
CA ILE A 122 4.56 -11.69 19.30
C ILE A 122 4.75 -12.85 18.32
N ARG A 123 5.38 -12.61 17.16
CA ARG A 123 5.65 -13.65 16.16
C ARG A 123 6.58 -14.74 16.70
N ASN A 124 7.55 -14.33 17.49
CA ASN A 124 8.53 -15.24 18.09
C ASN A 124 7.90 -16.08 19.22
N SER A 125 6.93 -15.54 19.97
CA SER A 125 6.22 -16.31 21.00
C SER A 125 5.32 -17.42 20.43
N ILE A 126 4.85 -17.29 19.18
CA ILE A 126 3.97 -18.28 18.52
C ILE A 126 4.72 -19.57 18.12
N LYS A 127 6.06 -19.58 18.08
CA LYS A 127 6.83 -20.74 17.60
C LYS A 127 7.09 -21.85 18.63
N GLN A 128 6.61 -21.73 19.88
CA GLN A 128 6.99 -22.67 20.95
C GLN A 128 5.91 -23.68 21.38
N SER A 129 4.73 -23.72 20.76
CA SER A 129 3.71 -24.70 21.14
C SER A 129 3.34 -25.65 20.00
N VAL A 130 3.87 -26.87 20.06
CA VAL A 130 3.31 -28.01 19.33
C VAL A 130 3.25 -29.18 20.30
N GLU A 131 2.13 -29.30 21.02
CA GLU A 131 1.67 -30.62 21.44
C GLU A 131 0.62 -31.11 20.44
N PRO A 132 0.80 -32.30 19.83
CA PRO A 132 -0.18 -32.84 18.90
C PRO A 132 -1.37 -33.42 19.67
N VAL A 133 -2.58 -32.97 19.33
CA VAL A 133 -3.85 -33.52 19.82
C VAL A 133 -4.18 -34.79 19.03
N GLU A 134 -4.28 -35.94 19.71
CA GLU A 134 -4.73 -37.20 19.11
C GLU A 134 -6.23 -37.15 18.72
N PRO A 135 -6.61 -37.59 17.50
CA PRO A 135 -8.02 -37.66 17.14
C PRO A 135 -8.72 -38.86 17.79
N ALA A 136 -9.86 -38.58 18.43
CA ALA A 136 -10.75 -39.56 19.03
C ALA A 136 -11.32 -40.56 18.00
N LYS A 137 -11.25 -41.86 18.32
CA LYS A 137 -11.80 -42.94 17.49
C LYS A 137 -13.30 -43.09 17.72
N SER A 138 -14.12 -42.89 16.68
CA SER A 138 -15.52 -43.34 16.68
C SER A 138 -15.65 -44.68 15.94
N LYS A 139 -16.41 -45.60 16.52
CA LYS A 139 -16.69 -46.95 15.99
C LYS A 139 -17.94 -46.90 15.11
N ALA A 140 -17.78 -47.19 13.82
CA ALA A 140 -18.86 -47.65 12.95
C ALA A 140 -18.28 -48.65 11.93
N SER A 141 -18.35 -49.94 12.24
CA SER A 141 -17.85 -51.03 11.40
C SER A 141 -18.90 -51.43 10.37
N SER A 142 -18.69 -51.00 9.13
CA SER A 142 -19.26 -51.59 7.92
C SER A 142 -18.16 -51.60 6.85
N LEU A 143 -17.98 -52.73 6.16
CA LEU A 143 -16.99 -52.83 5.07
C LEU A 143 -17.20 -51.78 3.96
N LEU A 144 -18.45 -51.30 3.81
CA LEU A 144 -18.82 -50.25 2.85
C LEU A 144 -18.32 -48.87 3.30
N SER A 145 -18.34 -48.57 4.60
CA SER A 145 -17.84 -47.28 5.13
C SER A 145 -16.31 -47.22 5.12
N ILE A 146 -15.63 -48.36 5.23
CA ILE A 146 -14.18 -48.46 5.07
C ILE A 146 -13.79 -48.19 3.61
N ALA A 147 -14.46 -48.83 2.64
CA ALA A 147 -14.18 -48.59 1.22
C ALA A 147 -14.49 -47.14 0.81
N ALA A 148 -15.65 -46.60 1.20
CA ALA A 148 -16.01 -45.20 0.94
C ALA A 148 -15.06 -44.22 1.64
N GLY A 149 -14.59 -44.54 2.85
CA GLY A 149 -13.59 -43.76 3.57
C GLY A 149 -12.21 -43.77 2.90
N ILE A 150 -11.79 -44.89 2.30
CA ILE A 150 -10.53 -44.99 1.55
C ILE A 150 -10.63 -44.21 0.24
N PHE A 151 -11.70 -44.37 -0.54
CA PHE A 151 -11.87 -43.61 -1.78
C PHE A 151 -12.10 -42.12 -1.53
N GLY A 152 -12.86 -41.76 -0.49
CA GLY A 152 -13.07 -40.38 -0.07
C GLY A 152 -11.78 -39.72 0.44
N SER A 153 -10.93 -40.46 1.17
CA SER A 153 -9.63 -39.93 1.64
C SER A 153 -8.60 -39.83 0.50
N LEU A 154 -8.60 -40.73 -0.48
CA LEU A 154 -7.78 -40.60 -1.70
C LEU A 154 -8.23 -39.43 -2.58
N ALA A 155 -9.54 -39.27 -2.79
CA ALA A 155 -10.08 -38.14 -3.55
C ALA A 155 -9.84 -36.81 -2.83
N ALA A 156 -9.98 -36.77 -1.50
CA ALA A 156 -9.64 -35.61 -0.68
C ALA A 156 -8.14 -35.33 -0.74
N ALA A 157 -7.26 -36.32 -0.59
CA ALA A 157 -5.80 -36.13 -0.66
C ALA A 157 -5.32 -35.64 -2.04
N LEU A 158 -5.91 -36.16 -3.13
CA LEU A 158 -5.60 -35.74 -4.50
C LEU A 158 -6.20 -34.35 -4.81
N GLY A 159 -7.41 -34.06 -4.34
CA GLY A 159 -8.05 -32.74 -4.48
C GLY A 159 -7.36 -31.65 -3.65
N PHE A 160 -6.95 -31.96 -2.42
CA PHE A 160 -6.25 -31.02 -1.54
C PHE A 160 -4.81 -30.77 -2.01
N SER A 161 -4.10 -31.79 -2.49
CA SER A 161 -2.74 -31.61 -3.04
C SER A 161 -2.74 -30.81 -4.35
N SER A 162 -3.72 -31.02 -5.22
CA SER A 162 -3.88 -30.29 -6.48
C SER A 162 -4.17 -28.80 -6.27
N LEU A 163 -5.13 -28.46 -5.40
CA LEU A 163 -5.54 -27.07 -5.15
C LEU A 163 -4.54 -26.29 -4.30
N THR A 164 -3.92 -26.92 -3.29
CA THR A 164 -3.03 -26.18 -2.39
C THR A 164 -1.61 -26.04 -2.93
N PHE A 165 -1.11 -26.97 -3.75
CA PHE A 165 0.26 -26.88 -4.27
C PHE A 165 0.38 -25.92 -5.46
N VAL A 166 -0.60 -25.95 -6.39
CA VAL A 166 -0.58 -25.09 -7.58
C VAL A 166 -0.98 -23.65 -7.23
N ALA A 167 -2.04 -23.45 -6.44
CA ALA A 167 -2.49 -22.11 -6.07
C ALA A 167 -1.55 -21.41 -5.07
N LYS A 168 -0.91 -22.13 -4.12
CA LYS A 168 0.07 -21.49 -3.23
C LYS A 168 1.38 -21.18 -3.93
N ARG A 169 1.80 -21.97 -4.92
CA ARG A 169 3.07 -21.74 -5.62
C ARG A 169 2.97 -20.60 -6.63
N GLN A 170 1.93 -20.61 -7.48
CA GLN A 170 1.69 -19.53 -8.45
C GLN A 170 1.44 -18.20 -7.74
N ARG A 171 0.68 -18.19 -6.65
CA ARG A 171 0.36 -16.98 -5.90
C ARG A 171 1.53 -16.48 -5.04
N LYS A 172 2.39 -17.35 -4.51
CA LYS A 172 3.63 -16.93 -3.83
C LYS A 172 4.63 -16.34 -4.82
N GLU A 173 4.81 -16.96 -5.98
CA GLU A 173 5.69 -16.44 -7.03
C GLU A 173 5.17 -15.07 -7.56
N GLU A 174 3.86 -14.92 -7.76
CA GLU A 174 3.24 -13.65 -8.20
C GLU A 174 3.32 -12.55 -7.13
N ILE A 175 3.03 -12.85 -5.86
CA ILE A 175 3.15 -11.89 -4.75
C ILE A 175 4.60 -11.50 -4.50
N GLU A 176 5.54 -12.44 -4.58
CA GLU A 176 6.97 -12.16 -4.38
C GLU A 176 7.55 -11.33 -5.53
N LEU A 177 7.09 -11.54 -6.77
CA LEU A 177 7.40 -10.68 -7.91
C LEU A 177 6.81 -9.27 -7.74
N GLU A 178 5.55 -9.15 -7.33
CA GLU A 178 4.90 -7.84 -7.12
C GLU A 178 5.55 -7.05 -5.97
N ILE A 179 5.95 -7.73 -4.88
CA ILE A 179 6.67 -7.13 -3.76
C ILE A 179 8.08 -6.70 -4.19
N ASN A 180 8.80 -7.52 -4.96
CA ASN A 180 10.13 -7.17 -5.43
C ASN A 180 10.10 -6.02 -6.45
N ASP A 181 9.15 -6.02 -7.38
CA ASP A 181 8.95 -4.90 -8.33
C ASP A 181 8.58 -3.61 -7.62
N ALA A 182 7.69 -3.68 -6.61
CA ALA A 182 7.36 -2.54 -5.77
C ALA A 182 8.61 -2.04 -5.01
N LYS A 183 9.38 -2.95 -4.39
CA LYS A 183 10.60 -2.64 -3.66
C LYS A 183 11.66 -2.00 -4.54
N GLU A 184 11.87 -2.50 -5.75
CA GLU A 184 12.80 -1.92 -6.72
C GLU A 184 12.34 -0.53 -7.16
N LYS A 185 11.06 -0.36 -7.49
CA LYS A 185 10.49 0.95 -7.84
C LYS A 185 10.63 1.95 -6.70
N TYR A 186 10.40 1.54 -5.46
CA TYR A 186 10.59 2.38 -4.28
C TYR A 186 12.06 2.71 -4.03
N GLN A 187 12.96 1.73 -4.11
CA GLN A 187 14.40 1.97 -3.97
C GLN A 187 14.92 2.92 -5.05
N GLN A 188 14.45 2.80 -6.29
CA GLN A 188 14.80 3.73 -7.36
C GLN A 188 14.30 5.14 -7.09
N VAL A 189 13.07 5.30 -6.58
CA VAL A 189 12.54 6.60 -6.17
C VAL A 189 13.35 7.21 -5.03
N ILE A 190 13.67 6.44 -3.99
CA ILE A 190 14.47 6.91 -2.84
C ILE A 190 15.87 7.31 -3.28
N LYS A 191 16.58 6.44 -4.02
CA LYS A 191 17.92 6.74 -4.56
C LYS A 191 17.90 8.01 -5.41
N ARG A 192 16.85 8.21 -6.21
CA ARG A 192 16.69 9.39 -7.05
C ARG A 192 16.43 10.66 -6.22
N THR A 193 15.54 10.62 -5.23
CA THR A 193 15.24 11.75 -4.36
C THR A 193 16.50 12.20 -3.61
N ILE A 194 17.24 11.24 -3.02
CA ILE A 194 18.52 11.51 -2.36
C ILE A 194 19.54 12.10 -3.36
N ALA A 195 19.60 11.56 -4.58
CA ALA A 195 20.50 12.10 -5.60
C ALA A 195 20.12 13.52 -6.02
N PHE A 196 18.83 13.85 -6.07
CA PHE A 196 18.35 15.19 -6.39
C PHE A 196 18.67 16.19 -5.27
N GLU A 197 18.38 15.81 -4.03
CA GLU A 197 18.74 16.59 -2.85
C GLU A 197 20.25 16.85 -2.77
N SER A 198 21.07 15.81 -3.01
CA SER A 198 22.52 15.93 -3.06
C SER A 198 23.01 16.89 -4.15
N LYS A 199 22.34 16.92 -5.32
CA LYS A 199 22.67 17.88 -6.38
C LYS A 199 22.37 19.31 -5.94
N VAL A 200 21.20 19.56 -5.38
CA VAL A 200 20.83 20.90 -4.86
C VAL A 200 21.80 21.32 -3.76
N HIS A 201 22.12 20.42 -2.83
CA HIS A 201 23.07 20.68 -1.76
C HIS A 201 24.45 21.08 -2.29
N LYS A 202 24.96 20.42 -3.34
CA LYS A 202 26.23 20.80 -3.98
C LYS A 202 26.18 22.21 -4.56
N VAL A 203 25.06 22.60 -5.19
CA VAL A 203 24.87 23.97 -5.70
C VAL A 203 24.86 24.98 -4.56
N LEU A 204 24.09 24.70 -3.49
CA LEU A 204 24.06 25.57 -2.30
C LEU A 204 25.45 25.72 -1.67
N MET A 205 26.21 24.63 -1.54
CA MET A 205 27.58 24.68 -1.02
C MET A 205 28.52 25.51 -1.90
N ALA A 206 28.35 25.45 -3.23
CA ALA A 206 29.18 26.23 -4.15
C ALA A 206 28.91 27.73 -4.04
N TYR A 207 27.66 28.14 -3.81
CA TYR A 207 27.27 29.55 -3.69
C TYR A 207 27.58 30.14 -2.32
N PHE A 208 27.24 29.44 -1.24
CA PHE A 208 27.29 30.03 0.12
C PHE A 208 28.44 29.48 0.98
N GLY A 209 29.07 28.39 0.58
CA GLY A 209 30.10 27.71 1.35
C GLY A 209 29.54 26.78 2.44
N ARG A 210 30.25 25.69 2.72
CA ARG A 210 29.79 24.61 3.62
C ARG A 210 29.40 25.07 5.04
N LYS A 211 30.04 26.11 5.58
CA LYS A 211 29.77 26.61 6.94
C LYS A 211 28.44 27.36 7.06
N ASN A 212 27.86 27.73 5.92
CA ASN A 212 26.66 28.55 5.80
C ASN A 212 25.42 27.72 5.42
N ILE A 213 25.57 26.40 5.24
CA ILE A 213 24.46 25.51 4.94
C ILE A 213 24.23 24.61 6.15
N GLU A 214 23.04 24.71 6.72
CA GLU A 214 22.55 23.79 7.74
C GLU A 214 21.53 22.85 7.10
N GLN A 215 21.72 21.55 7.26
CA GLN A 215 20.73 20.56 6.86
C GLN A 215 19.75 20.39 8.02
N GLU A 216 18.46 20.52 7.74
CA GLU A 216 17.45 20.40 8.78
C GLU A 216 17.11 18.93 8.99
N THR A 217 17.68 18.32 10.05
CA THR A 217 17.53 16.88 10.32
C THR A 217 16.58 16.56 11.47
N GLU A 218 16.20 17.56 12.29
CA GLU A 218 15.58 17.29 13.61
C GLU A 218 14.08 17.61 13.69
N ARG A 219 13.54 18.56 12.91
CA ARG A 219 12.17 19.09 13.15
C ARG A 219 11.15 18.84 12.04
N ASP A 220 11.55 18.26 10.90
CA ASP A 220 10.71 18.04 9.70
C ASP A 220 9.70 19.17 9.45
N ILE A 221 10.18 20.41 9.51
CA ILE A 221 9.37 21.62 9.39
C ILE A 221 9.03 21.94 7.92
N GLY A 222 9.23 20.99 7.01
CA GLY A 222 8.94 21.15 5.58
C GLY A 222 10.03 21.85 4.74
N ILE A 223 11.20 22.11 5.33
CA ILE A 223 12.42 22.57 4.65
C ILE A 223 13.56 21.56 4.85
N ASP A 224 14.40 21.40 3.84
CA ASP A 224 15.51 20.43 3.83
C ASP A 224 16.85 21.09 4.18
N PHE A 225 17.02 22.38 3.80
CA PHE A 225 18.21 23.16 4.12
C PHE A 225 17.88 24.59 4.58
N ILE A 226 18.72 25.15 5.44
CA ILE A 226 18.74 26.56 5.79
C ILE A 226 20.06 27.16 5.30
N VAL A 227 19.96 28.19 4.47
CA VAL A 227 21.09 29.01 4.05
C VAL A 227 21.26 30.16 5.04
N LYS A 228 22.46 30.27 5.60
CA LYS A 228 22.88 31.33 6.50
C LYS A 228 23.87 32.25 5.80
N ASN A 229 23.88 33.52 6.18
CA ASN A 229 24.96 34.44 5.83
C ASN A 229 25.49 35.03 7.14
N ASN A 230 26.78 34.81 7.44
CA ASN A 230 27.43 35.18 8.69
C ASN A 230 26.67 34.72 9.96
N GLY A 231 26.13 33.49 9.93
CA GLY A 231 25.40 32.90 11.04
C GLY A 231 23.91 33.29 11.15
N VAL A 232 23.43 34.23 10.33
CA VAL A 232 22.02 34.64 10.29
C VAL A 232 21.31 33.89 9.18
N ALA A 233 20.18 33.24 9.48
CA ALA A 233 19.36 32.57 8.48
C ALA A 233 18.79 33.57 7.46
N LYS A 234 18.88 33.23 6.17
CA LYS A 234 18.45 34.09 5.06
C LYS A 234 17.44 33.43 4.13
N LEU A 235 17.53 32.12 3.95
CA LEU A 235 16.70 31.39 3.02
C LEU A 235 16.47 29.95 3.53
N GLY A 236 15.21 29.53 3.59
CA GLY A 236 14.86 28.12 3.69
C GLY A 236 14.79 27.50 2.29
N VAL A 237 15.27 26.27 2.13
CA VAL A 237 15.22 25.54 0.86
C VAL A 237 14.45 24.25 1.08
N ALA A 238 13.35 24.09 0.34
CA ALA A 238 12.56 22.88 0.30
C ALA A 238 12.76 22.19 -1.05
N ILE A 239 13.01 20.90 -1.07
CA ILE A 239 13.36 20.12 -2.26
C ILE A 239 12.30 19.05 -2.44
N LYS A 240 11.68 19.03 -3.62
CA LYS A 240 10.61 18.07 -3.94
C LYS A 240 10.79 17.51 -5.35
N ASP A 241 11.09 16.22 -5.47
CA ASP A 241 11.21 15.52 -6.77
C ASP A 241 10.00 14.62 -7.04
N TYR A 242 8.92 15.21 -7.58
CA TYR A 242 7.67 14.50 -7.88
C TYR A 242 7.48 14.32 -9.39
N ARG A 243 8.27 13.49 -10.07
CA ARG A 243 8.19 13.38 -11.55
C ARG A 243 6.81 13.07 -12.14
N ASN A 244 5.92 12.42 -11.38
CA ASN A 244 4.59 12.02 -11.84
C ASN A 244 3.44 12.73 -11.11
N GLN A 245 3.74 13.72 -10.27
CA GLN A 245 2.73 14.47 -9.53
C GLN A 245 3.02 15.96 -9.63
N ARG A 246 1.96 16.75 -9.75
CA ARG A 246 2.07 18.21 -9.74
C ARG A 246 2.10 18.73 -8.31
N VAL A 247 2.87 19.79 -8.08
CA VAL A 247 2.84 20.49 -6.79
C VAL A 247 1.48 21.18 -6.66
N ASN A 248 0.76 20.88 -5.59
CA ASN A 248 -0.61 21.35 -5.38
C ASN A 248 -0.68 22.53 -4.40
N SER A 249 -1.86 23.16 -4.31
CA SER A 249 -2.09 24.33 -3.47
C SER A 249 -1.86 24.08 -1.97
N ASN A 250 -2.12 22.86 -1.48
CA ASN A 250 -1.89 22.52 -0.07
C ASN A 250 -0.40 22.56 0.28
N GLN A 251 0.46 22.07 -0.61
CA GLN A 251 1.92 22.12 -0.42
C GLN A 251 2.42 23.56 -0.41
N ILE A 252 1.90 24.42 -1.29
CA ILE A 252 2.23 25.85 -1.29
C ILE A 252 1.75 26.53 -0.01
N HIS A 253 0.52 26.25 0.45
CA HIS A 253 0.01 26.78 1.72
C HIS A 253 0.87 26.37 2.91
N MET A 254 1.30 25.11 2.96
CA MET A 254 2.18 24.60 4.00
C MET A 254 3.52 25.35 3.99
N LEU A 255 4.18 25.44 2.84
CA LEU A 255 5.45 26.17 2.72
C LEU A 255 5.29 27.65 3.08
N HIS A 256 4.19 28.29 2.69
CA HIS A 256 3.94 29.67 3.08
C HIS A 256 3.73 29.81 4.59
N SER A 257 3.04 28.87 5.24
CA SER A 257 2.87 28.85 6.70
C SER A 257 4.22 28.69 7.42
N VAL A 258 5.10 27.83 6.90
CA VAL A 258 6.45 27.63 7.43
C VAL A 258 7.30 28.89 7.21
N SER A 259 7.21 29.51 6.03
CA SER A 259 7.90 30.77 5.72
C SER A 259 7.49 31.87 6.71
N ALA A 260 6.19 31.98 7.00
CA ALA A 260 5.66 32.93 7.97
C ALA A 260 6.12 32.63 9.41
N SER A 261 6.13 31.36 9.83
CA SER A 261 6.53 31.00 11.19
C SER A 261 8.02 31.21 11.45
N LEU A 262 8.86 30.94 10.45
CA LEU A 262 10.30 31.13 10.53
C LEU A 262 10.71 32.59 10.24
N ASN A 263 9.79 33.40 9.69
CA ASN A 263 10.06 34.74 9.17
C ASN A 263 11.24 34.73 8.17
N LEU A 264 11.23 33.74 7.28
CA LEU A 264 12.26 33.49 6.27
C LEU A 264 11.61 33.20 4.92
N PRO A 265 12.13 33.74 3.81
CA PRO A 265 11.71 33.30 2.49
C PRO A 265 12.07 31.82 2.29
N ILE A 266 11.22 31.10 1.56
CA ILE A 266 11.43 29.70 1.22
C ILE A 266 11.54 29.55 -0.29
N LEU A 267 12.60 28.88 -0.74
CA LEU A 267 12.77 28.44 -2.13
C LEU A 267 12.39 26.97 -2.25
N LEU A 268 11.30 26.69 -2.96
CA LEU A 268 10.94 25.35 -3.39
C LEU A 268 11.70 24.99 -4.67
N VAL A 269 12.61 24.04 -4.57
CA VAL A 269 13.33 23.46 -5.70
C VAL A 269 12.64 22.17 -6.13
N THR A 270 12.05 22.17 -7.32
CA THR A 270 11.27 21.04 -7.81
C THR A 270 11.36 20.87 -9.32
N ASN A 271 11.49 19.63 -9.79
CA ASN A 271 11.39 19.31 -11.22
C ASN A 271 9.93 19.05 -11.66
N SER A 272 8.98 19.33 -10.77
CA SER A 272 7.57 19.03 -10.98
C SER A 272 6.80 20.31 -11.27
N PRO A 273 5.94 20.33 -12.31
CA PRO A 273 5.13 21.50 -12.58
C PRO A 273 4.11 21.72 -11.46
N LEU A 274 3.84 22.98 -11.15
CA LEU A 274 2.74 23.37 -10.27
C LEU A 274 1.39 23.18 -10.97
N THR A 275 0.34 22.90 -10.20
CA THR A 275 -1.04 23.08 -10.70
C THR A 275 -1.32 24.56 -10.93
N GLU A 276 -2.30 24.89 -11.78
CA GLU A 276 -2.66 26.30 -12.03
C GLU A 276 -3.13 27.01 -10.75
N ASP A 277 -3.92 26.32 -9.91
CA ASP A 277 -4.32 26.83 -8.60
C ASP A 277 -3.12 27.12 -7.69
N ALA A 278 -2.09 26.28 -7.74
CA ALA A 278 -0.87 26.48 -6.94
C ALA A 278 -0.08 27.69 -7.43
N LYS A 279 0.02 27.92 -8.75
CA LYS A 279 0.66 29.12 -9.31
C LYS A 279 -0.05 30.40 -8.86
N GLN A 280 -1.37 30.46 -9.02
CA GLN A 280 -2.18 31.60 -8.60
C GLN A 280 -2.08 31.83 -7.08
N LEU A 281 -1.98 30.74 -6.30
CA LEU A 281 -1.83 30.83 -4.86
C LEU A 281 -0.49 31.43 -4.46
N VAL A 282 0.62 31.01 -5.09
CA VAL A 282 1.95 31.61 -4.86
C VAL A 282 1.91 33.12 -5.11
N GLU A 283 1.37 33.55 -6.25
CA GLU A 283 1.26 34.97 -6.59
C GLU A 283 0.43 35.76 -5.57
N ARG A 284 -0.75 35.23 -5.21
CA ARG A 284 -1.66 35.87 -4.26
C ARG A 284 -1.04 36.00 -2.87
N LEU A 285 -0.38 34.96 -2.39
CA LEU A 285 0.21 34.95 -1.05
C LEU A 285 1.44 35.87 -0.98
N ASN A 286 2.33 35.80 -1.98
CA ASN A 286 3.51 36.66 -2.05
C ASN A 286 3.14 38.15 -2.21
N ALA A 287 2.01 38.47 -2.87
CA ALA A 287 1.52 39.84 -2.98
C ALA A 287 0.95 40.40 -1.66
N ARG A 288 0.47 39.52 -0.78
CA ARG A 288 -0.20 39.90 0.47
C ARG A 288 0.80 40.27 1.58
N ASP A 289 1.94 39.60 1.63
CA ASP A 289 2.98 39.84 2.64
C ASP A 289 4.39 39.83 2.01
N PRO A 290 4.75 40.88 1.24
CA PRO A 290 5.98 40.91 0.45
C PRO A 290 7.27 40.86 1.29
N ASN A 291 7.20 41.11 2.60
CA ASN A 291 8.37 41.32 3.46
C ASN A 291 8.56 40.27 4.56
N ARG A 292 7.62 39.34 4.79
CA ARG A 292 7.75 38.33 5.87
C ARG A 292 7.60 36.88 5.44
N ALA A 293 6.66 36.57 4.55
CA ALA A 293 6.38 35.21 4.13
C ALA A 293 6.37 35.14 2.60
N ARG A 294 7.36 34.45 2.02
CA ARG A 294 7.51 34.36 0.58
C ARG A 294 7.91 32.96 0.16
N VAL A 295 7.16 32.39 -0.77
CA VAL A 295 7.52 31.12 -1.43
C VAL A 295 7.95 31.41 -2.85
N MET A 296 9.18 31.07 -3.18
CA MET A 296 9.72 31.09 -4.53
C MET A 296 9.79 29.67 -5.05
N VAL A 297 9.64 29.50 -6.36
CA VAL A 297 9.68 28.18 -6.99
C VAL A 297 10.72 28.22 -8.10
N SER A 298 11.59 27.21 -8.12
CA SER A 298 12.58 27.01 -9.16
C SER A 298 12.67 25.56 -9.53
N ASP A 299 12.91 25.27 -10.80
CA ASP A 299 13.51 24.01 -11.19
C ASP A 299 15.01 24.01 -10.86
N PHE A 300 15.66 22.88 -11.09
CA PHE A 300 17.09 22.75 -10.83
C PHE A 300 17.94 23.63 -11.76
N ASP A 301 17.53 23.79 -13.01
CA ASP A 301 18.31 24.50 -14.02
C ASP A 301 18.29 26.02 -13.78
N GLY A 302 17.18 26.56 -13.28
CA GLY A 302 17.02 27.96 -12.88
C GLY A 302 17.53 28.29 -11.47
N LEU A 303 17.98 27.28 -10.70
CA LEU A 303 18.33 27.45 -9.29
C LEU A 303 19.43 28.51 -9.08
N GLY A 304 20.48 28.50 -9.92
CA GLY A 304 21.60 29.44 -9.78
C GLY A 304 21.17 30.90 -9.82
N GLY A 305 20.32 31.28 -10.78
CA GLY A 305 19.82 32.65 -10.92
C GLY A 305 18.89 33.07 -9.77
N GLN A 306 18.17 32.14 -9.15
CA GLN A 306 17.38 32.45 -7.95
C GLN A 306 18.28 32.73 -6.74
N LEU A 307 19.36 31.95 -6.59
CA LEU A 307 20.29 32.06 -5.46
C LEU A 307 21.14 33.34 -5.48
N GLU A 308 21.43 33.92 -6.65
CA GLU A 308 22.16 35.19 -6.77
C GLU A 308 21.51 36.34 -5.99
N ASN A 309 20.19 36.31 -5.79
CA ASN A 309 19.49 37.32 -5.00
C ASN A 309 19.75 37.21 -3.49
N PHE A 310 20.45 36.17 -3.03
CA PHE A 310 20.65 35.85 -1.62
C PHE A 310 22.12 35.78 -1.18
N VAL A 311 23.06 35.87 -2.12
CA VAL A 311 24.51 35.97 -1.85
C VAL A 311 24.83 37.37 -1.33
#